data_AF-A0A1J5BJV9-F1
#
_entry.id   AF-A0A1J5BJV9-F1
#
_cell.length_a   1.000
_cell.length_b   1.000
_cell.length_c   1.000
_cell.angle_alpha   90.00
_cell.angle_beta   90.00
_cell.angle_gamma   90.00
#
_symmetry.space_group_name_H-M   'P 1'
#
loop_
_entity.id
_entity.type
_entity.pdbx_description
1 polymer ?
#
loop_
_entity_poly.entity_id
_entity_poly.type
_entity_poly.pdbx_seq_one_letter_code
_entity_poly.pdbx_strand_id
1 'polypeptide(L)'
;MAHAPAAHSRNNAPLSAEQIRPALEQWLEVEFTFIQVDDLAASMATLPREDQDFLLGWVRRIATTNIQIAHQFALRAISQLAHMDRRMIEAWALHAMDTFDRAGSRPAFKVINELDNFARLSHEHAAGALFEEVGGILLTFVRGLSGRHLKLEQGEATYTDSETLFLPAVVARMREAADNFKLCKAMVVFSNSGMSLKRCRSG
;
A
#
# COMPACT_ATOMS: atom_id res chain seq x y z
N MET A 1 43.35 -35.86 -4.49
CA MET A 1 42.50 -35.20 -5.51
C MET A 1 41.19 -34.80 -4.86
N ALA A 2 41.07 -33.55 -4.44
CA ALA A 2 39.81 -33.01 -3.92
C ALA A 2 39.21 -32.12 -5.01
N HIS A 3 38.09 -32.56 -5.58
CA HIS A 3 37.34 -31.79 -6.57
C HIS A 3 36.49 -30.77 -5.80
N ALA A 4 36.88 -29.50 -5.84
CA ALA A 4 36.02 -28.42 -5.38
C ALA A 4 34.80 -28.32 -6.33
N PRO A 5 33.57 -28.12 -5.82
CA PRO A 5 32.42 -27.86 -6.67
C PRO A 5 32.52 -26.43 -7.24
N ALA A 6 32.29 -26.31 -8.55
CA ALA A 6 32.24 -25.04 -9.24
C ALA A 6 31.19 -24.12 -8.60
N ALA A 7 31.63 -22.97 -8.11
CA ALA A 7 30.75 -21.86 -7.77
C ALA A 7 29.98 -21.50 -9.05
N HIS A 8 28.68 -21.76 -9.06
CA HIS A 8 27.80 -21.31 -10.13
C HIS A 8 27.77 -19.79 -10.02
N SER A 9 28.53 -19.10 -10.87
CA SER A 9 28.41 -17.66 -11.07
C SER A 9 26.95 -17.37 -11.41
N ARG A 10 26.16 -16.88 -10.44
CA ARG A 10 24.84 -16.31 -10.73
C ARG A 10 25.11 -15.14 -11.65
N ASN A 11 24.85 -15.34 -12.93
CA ASN A 11 25.00 -14.32 -13.95
C ASN A 11 24.09 -13.16 -13.52
N ASN A 12 24.67 -12.05 -13.07
CA ASN A 12 23.92 -10.92 -12.50
C ASN A 12 23.36 -9.96 -13.57
N ALA A 13 23.50 -10.33 -14.85
CA ALA A 13 22.92 -9.60 -15.95
C ALA A 13 21.39 -9.72 -15.91
N PRO A 14 20.63 -8.64 -16.20
CA PRO A 14 19.20 -8.71 -16.44
C PRO A 14 18.88 -9.75 -17.51
N LEU A 15 17.83 -10.52 -17.28
CA LEU A 15 17.28 -11.47 -18.23
C LEU A 15 16.59 -10.71 -19.37
N SER A 16 16.76 -11.21 -20.60
CA SER A 16 16.01 -10.71 -21.76
C SER A 16 14.59 -11.27 -21.77
N ALA A 17 13.70 -10.65 -22.56
CA ALA A 17 12.34 -11.13 -22.76
C ALA A 17 12.31 -12.59 -23.26
N GLU A 18 13.22 -12.94 -24.18
CA GLU A 18 13.38 -14.31 -24.70
C GLU A 18 13.78 -15.33 -23.62
N GLN A 19 14.46 -14.90 -22.55
CA GLN A 19 14.80 -15.75 -21.42
C GLN A 19 13.67 -15.84 -20.38
N ILE A 20 12.88 -14.77 -20.24
CA ILE A 20 11.77 -14.69 -19.28
C ILE A 20 10.53 -15.42 -19.80
N ARG A 21 10.21 -15.27 -21.10
CA ARG A 21 8.98 -15.76 -21.72
C ARG A 21 8.73 -17.26 -21.47
N PRO A 22 9.68 -18.19 -21.69
CA PRO A 22 9.42 -19.62 -21.50
C PRO A 22 9.03 -19.98 -20.05
N ALA A 23 9.58 -19.25 -19.07
CA ALA A 23 9.23 -19.46 -17.67
C ALA A 23 7.79 -19.02 -17.39
N LEU A 24 7.38 -17.86 -17.92
CA LEU A 24 6.01 -17.38 -17.79
C LEU A 24 5.00 -18.26 -18.54
N GLU A 25 5.33 -18.72 -19.76
CA GLU A 25 4.51 -19.66 -20.53
C GLU A 25 4.25 -20.94 -19.74
N GLN A 26 5.30 -21.50 -19.14
CA GLN A 26 5.21 -22.70 -18.32
C GLN A 26 4.38 -22.47 -17.05
N TRP A 27 4.68 -21.42 -16.27
CA TRP A 27 4.02 -21.22 -14.97
C TRP A 27 2.56 -20.78 -15.11
N LEU A 28 2.25 -20.00 -16.15
CA LEU A 28 0.89 -19.52 -16.41
C LEU A 28 0.11 -20.44 -17.34
N GLU A 29 0.66 -21.62 -17.65
CA GLU A 29 0.03 -22.65 -18.48
C GLU A 29 -0.59 -22.05 -19.76
N VAL A 30 0.20 -21.25 -20.48
CA VAL A 30 -0.28 -20.49 -21.66
C VAL A 30 -0.90 -21.42 -22.72
N GLU A 31 -0.43 -22.66 -22.84
CA GLU A 31 -0.99 -23.68 -23.74
C GLU A 31 -2.45 -24.05 -23.39
N PHE A 32 -2.86 -23.87 -22.14
CA PHE A 32 -4.18 -24.23 -21.62
C PHE A 32 -5.02 -23.01 -21.23
N THR A 33 -4.49 -21.80 -21.43
CA THR A 33 -5.14 -20.53 -21.08
C THR A 33 -5.12 -19.55 -22.25
N PHE A 34 -5.85 -18.44 -22.12
CA PHE A 34 -5.82 -17.34 -23.10
C PHE A 34 -4.81 -16.24 -22.72
N ILE A 35 -3.89 -16.52 -21.79
CA ILE A 35 -2.94 -15.55 -21.29
C ILE A 35 -1.89 -15.27 -22.37
N GLN A 36 -1.55 -14.00 -22.58
CA GLN A 36 -0.44 -13.58 -23.43
C GLN A 36 0.68 -13.06 -22.52
N VAL A 37 1.89 -13.56 -22.72
CA VAL A 37 3.03 -13.23 -21.85
C VAL A 37 4.13 -12.44 -22.54
N ASP A 38 4.03 -12.19 -23.85
CA ASP A 38 5.06 -11.45 -24.61
C ASP A 38 5.25 -10.03 -24.07
N ASP A 39 4.18 -9.26 -23.93
CA ASP A 39 4.23 -7.90 -23.37
C ASP A 39 4.67 -7.91 -21.90
N LEU A 40 4.28 -8.94 -21.15
CA LEU A 40 4.67 -9.12 -19.76
C LEU A 40 6.18 -9.39 -19.66
N ALA A 41 6.71 -10.31 -20.46
CA ALA A 41 8.13 -10.64 -20.53
C ALA A 41 8.96 -9.44 -21.01
N ALA A 42 8.48 -8.71 -22.03
CA ALA A 42 9.11 -7.49 -22.51
C ALA A 42 9.17 -6.41 -21.43
N SER A 43 8.08 -6.20 -20.69
CA SER A 43 8.04 -5.24 -19.59
C SER A 43 8.99 -5.63 -18.46
N MET A 44 9.00 -6.91 -18.06
CA MET A 44 9.93 -7.41 -17.03
C MET A 44 11.40 -7.33 -17.47
N ALA A 45 11.69 -7.50 -18.77
CA ALA A 45 13.05 -7.38 -19.30
C ALA A 45 13.66 -5.98 -19.15
N THR A 46 12.82 -4.94 -19.01
CA THR A 46 13.29 -3.56 -18.75
C THR A 46 13.71 -3.32 -17.31
N LEU A 47 13.36 -4.22 -16.39
CA LEU A 47 13.62 -4.06 -14.96
C LEU A 47 15.06 -4.46 -14.60
N PRO A 48 15.63 -3.87 -13.53
CA PRO A 48 16.88 -4.36 -12.94
C PRO A 48 16.79 -5.85 -12.58
N ARG A 49 17.91 -6.56 -12.63
CA ARG A 49 17.94 -8.01 -12.40
C ARG A 49 17.30 -8.45 -11.08
N GLU A 50 17.53 -7.69 -10.01
CA GLU A 50 16.93 -8.00 -8.71
C GLU A 50 15.39 -7.92 -8.72
N ASP A 51 14.83 -6.94 -9.44
CA ASP A 51 13.39 -6.77 -9.55
C ASP A 51 12.78 -7.85 -10.44
N GLN A 52 13.49 -8.30 -11.47
CA GLN A 52 13.11 -9.46 -12.27
C GLN A 52 13.04 -10.72 -11.40
N ASP A 53 14.11 -11.03 -10.67
CA ASP A 53 14.18 -12.22 -9.81
C ASP A 53 13.08 -12.19 -8.73
N PHE A 54 12.84 -11.00 -8.15
CA PHE A 54 11.77 -10.78 -7.18
C PHE A 54 10.39 -11.08 -7.76
N LEU A 55 10.04 -10.44 -8.88
CA LEU A 55 8.73 -10.63 -9.51
C LEU A 55 8.55 -12.05 -10.02
N LEU A 56 9.55 -12.61 -10.71
CA LEU A 56 9.47 -13.99 -11.23
C LEU A 56 9.32 -15.01 -10.10
N GLY A 57 10.00 -14.79 -8.97
CA GLY A 57 9.83 -15.62 -7.78
C GLY A 57 8.40 -15.61 -7.25
N TRP A 58 7.78 -14.43 -7.17
CA TRP A 58 6.39 -14.29 -6.75
C TRP A 58 5.39 -14.86 -7.75
N VAL A 59 5.56 -14.57 -9.05
CA VAL A 59 4.69 -15.11 -10.10
C VAL A 59 4.73 -16.64 -10.07
N ARG A 60 5.92 -17.24 -10.01
CA ARG A 60 6.08 -18.69 -9.90
C ARG A 60 5.37 -19.24 -8.67
N ARG A 61 5.51 -18.58 -7.51
CA ARG A 61 4.90 -19.04 -6.24
C ARG A 61 3.38 -18.93 -6.27
N ILE A 62 2.82 -17.84 -6.78
CA ILE A 62 1.37 -17.66 -6.83
C ILE A 62 0.75 -18.62 -7.86
N ALA A 63 1.46 -18.86 -8.98
CA ALA A 63 1.00 -19.73 -10.04
C ALA A 63 0.77 -21.18 -9.58
N THR A 64 1.51 -21.67 -8.57
CA THR A 64 1.26 -23.01 -8.00
C THR A 64 -0.10 -23.14 -7.31
N THR A 65 -0.71 -22.01 -6.94
CA THR A 65 -2.03 -21.96 -6.29
C THR A 65 -3.11 -21.52 -7.28
N ASN A 66 -2.85 -20.44 -8.02
CA ASN A 66 -3.80 -19.91 -8.99
C ASN A 66 -3.12 -19.08 -10.09
N ILE A 67 -3.14 -19.60 -11.32
CA ILE A 67 -2.56 -18.98 -12.52
C ILE A 67 -3.11 -17.58 -12.80
N GLN A 68 -4.41 -17.39 -12.64
CA GLN A 68 -5.05 -16.11 -12.93
C GLN A 68 -4.67 -15.03 -11.92
N ILE A 69 -4.57 -15.38 -10.63
CA ILE A 69 -4.04 -14.48 -9.59
C ILE A 69 -2.58 -14.13 -9.88
N ALA A 70 -1.76 -15.10 -10.27
CA ALA A 70 -0.35 -14.88 -10.60
C ALA A 70 -0.17 -13.91 -11.78
N HIS A 71 -0.95 -14.09 -12.84
CA HIS A 71 -0.95 -13.20 -13.99
C HIS A 71 -1.39 -11.77 -13.64
N GLN A 72 -2.51 -11.64 -12.90
CA GLN A 72 -3.02 -10.33 -12.48
C GLN A 72 -2.08 -9.62 -11.48
N PHE A 73 -1.37 -10.37 -10.64
CA PHE A 73 -0.31 -9.86 -9.79
C PHE A 73 0.85 -9.31 -10.64
N ALA A 74 1.34 -10.08 -11.61
CA ALA A 74 2.49 -9.71 -12.45
C ALA A 74 2.25 -8.38 -13.18
N LEU A 75 1.07 -8.23 -13.82
CA LEU A 75 0.70 -7.03 -14.57
C LEU A 75 0.71 -5.76 -13.70
N ARG A 76 0.30 -5.86 -12.44
CA ARG A 76 0.19 -4.71 -11.52
C ARG A 76 1.50 -4.43 -10.78
N ALA A 77 2.23 -5.47 -10.40
CA ALA A 77 3.45 -5.30 -9.62
C ALA A 77 4.53 -4.54 -10.43
N ILE A 78 4.62 -4.77 -11.75
CA ILE A 78 5.60 -4.10 -12.62
C ILE A 78 5.50 -2.59 -12.55
N SER A 79 4.29 -2.02 -12.64
CA SER A 79 4.11 -0.56 -12.60
C SER A 79 4.33 0.05 -11.21
N GLN A 80 4.41 -0.77 -10.16
CA GLN A 80 4.42 -0.35 -8.77
C GLN A 80 5.78 -0.50 -8.10
N LEU A 81 6.70 -1.27 -8.70
CA LEU A 81 8.08 -1.40 -8.21
C LEU A 81 8.80 -0.05 -8.06
N ALA A 82 8.44 0.96 -8.88
CA ALA A 82 9.02 2.30 -8.78
C ALA A 82 8.46 3.16 -7.63
N HIS A 83 7.33 2.76 -7.05
CA HIS A 83 6.54 3.59 -6.13
C HIS A 83 6.27 2.93 -4.78
N MET A 84 6.38 1.61 -4.70
CA MET A 84 6.09 0.82 -3.51
C MET A 84 7.33 0.07 -3.04
N ASP A 85 7.52 0.01 -1.73
CA ASP A 85 8.54 -0.86 -1.11
C ASP A 85 8.25 -2.32 -1.48
N ARG A 86 9.29 -3.10 -1.79
CA ARG A 86 9.21 -4.54 -2.06
C ARG A 86 8.43 -5.25 -0.96
N ARG A 87 8.63 -4.86 0.30
CA ARG A 87 7.88 -5.43 1.44
C ARG A 87 6.36 -5.26 1.33
N MET A 88 5.90 -4.14 0.77
CA MET A 88 4.47 -3.90 0.56
C MET A 88 3.92 -4.79 -0.56
N ILE A 89 4.69 -4.98 -1.64
CA ILE A 89 4.33 -5.90 -2.73
C ILE A 89 4.29 -7.36 -2.22
N GLU A 90 5.24 -7.75 -1.36
CA GLU A 90 5.24 -9.06 -0.69
C GLU A 90 4.00 -9.24 0.21
N ALA A 91 3.71 -8.25 1.06
CA ALA A 91 2.54 -8.28 1.94
C ALA A 91 1.23 -8.38 1.14
N TRP A 92 1.14 -7.66 0.02
CA TRP A 92 0.01 -7.74 -0.89
C TRP A 92 -0.14 -9.13 -1.52
N ALA A 93 0.95 -9.72 -2.03
CA ALA A 93 0.95 -11.07 -2.58
C ALA A 93 0.50 -12.11 -1.55
N LEU A 94 1.04 -12.04 -0.32
CA LEU A 94 0.68 -12.91 0.79
C LEU A 94 -0.80 -12.74 1.17
N HIS A 95 -1.29 -11.50 1.25
CA HIS A 95 -2.68 -11.24 1.59
C HIS A 95 -3.65 -11.78 0.54
N ALA A 96 -3.32 -11.67 -0.75
CA ALA A 96 -4.12 -12.26 -1.82
C ALA A 96 -4.18 -13.80 -1.72
N MET A 97 -3.05 -14.45 -1.41
CA MET A 97 -3.01 -15.91 -1.22
C MET A 97 -3.77 -16.36 0.03
N ASP A 98 -3.59 -15.70 1.19
CA ASP A 98 -4.36 -16.00 2.42
C ASP A 98 -5.87 -15.83 2.18
N THR A 99 -6.25 -14.77 1.48
CA THR A 99 -7.65 -14.51 1.13
C THR A 99 -8.19 -15.61 0.20
N PHE A 100 -7.38 -16.09 -0.75
CA PHE A 100 -7.76 -17.20 -1.61
C PHE A 100 -7.99 -18.48 -0.82
N ASP A 101 -7.05 -18.83 0.05
CA ASP A 101 -7.09 -20.05 0.84
C ASP A 101 -8.29 -20.08 1.80
N ARG A 102 -8.67 -18.92 2.33
CA ARG A 102 -9.74 -18.80 3.34
C ARG A 102 -11.13 -18.56 2.76
N ALA A 103 -11.22 -17.78 1.68
CA ALA A 103 -12.49 -17.25 1.18
C ALA A 103 -12.70 -17.48 -0.33
N GLY A 104 -11.76 -18.14 -0.99
CA GLY A 104 -11.84 -18.53 -2.40
C GLY A 104 -11.47 -17.42 -3.38
N SER A 105 -11.79 -17.64 -4.65
CA SER A 105 -11.32 -16.84 -5.77
C SER A 105 -11.83 -15.40 -5.78
N ARG A 106 -13.14 -15.19 -5.61
CA ARG A 106 -13.76 -13.85 -5.74
C ARG A 106 -13.13 -12.81 -4.80
N PRO A 107 -12.97 -13.08 -3.49
CA PRO A 107 -12.34 -12.11 -2.58
C PRO A 107 -10.86 -11.89 -2.90
N ALA A 108 -10.11 -12.94 -3.29
CA ALA A 108 -8.70 -12.81 -3.64
C ALA A 108 -8.49 -11.95 -4.90
N PHE A 109 -9.34 -12.11 -5.92
CA PHE A 109 -9.31 -11.23 -7.10
C PHE A 109 -9.59 -9.79 -6.75
N LYS A 110 -10.47 -9.51 -5.78
CA LYS A 110 -10.70 -8.15 -5.30
C LYS A 110 -9.42 -7.56 -4.73
N VAL A 111 -8.71 -8.30 -3.87
CA VAL A 111 -7.42 -7.87 -3.29
C VAL A 111 -6.38 -7.60 -4.38
N ILE A 112 -6.25 -8.48 -5.38
CA ILE A 112 -5.31 -8.27 -6.48
C ILE A 112 -5.72 -7.08 -7.36
N ASN A 113 -7.01 -6.88 -7.60
CA ASN A 113 -7.45 -5.82 -8.50
C ASN A 113 -7.40 -4.43 -7.84
N GLU A 114 -7.54 -4.35 -6.52
CA GLU A 114 -7.61 -3.10 -5.75
C GLU A 114 -6.30 -2.79 -4.98
N LEU A 115 -5.16 -2.84 -5.66
CA LEU A 115 -3.84 -2.58 -5.04
C LEU A 115 -3.76 -1.23 -4.33
N ASP A 116 -4.28 -0.16 -4.93
CA ASP A 116 -4.28 1.18 -4.32
C ASP A 116 -5.04 1.20 -2.99
N ASN A 117 -6.15 0.46 -2.92
CA ASN A 117 -6.93 0.31 -1.69
C ASN A 117 -6.12 -0.46 -0.63
N PHE A 118 -5.45 -1.54 -1.02
CA PHE A 118 -4.57 -2.30 -0.13
C PHE A 118 -3.41 -1.42 0.39
N ALA A 119 -2.77 -0.64 -0.47
CA ALA A 119 -1.67 0.24 -0.09
C ALA A 119 -2.14 1.33 0.90
N ARG A 120 -3.30 1.93 0.63
CA ARG A 120 -3.92 2.92 1.53
C ARG A 120 -4.25 2.31 2.89
N LEU A 121 -4.97 1.19 2.93
CA LEU A 121 -5.37 0.53 4.17
C LEU A 121 -4.14 0.06 4.98
N SER A 122 -3.13 -0.48 4.29
CA SER A 122 -1.88 -0.89 4.93
C SER A 122 -1.14 0.32 5.53
N HIS A 123 -1.15 1.47 4.83
CA HIS A 123 -0.56 2.70 5.35
C HIS A 123 -1.35 3.25 6.55
N GLU A 124 -2.68 3.26 6.47
CA GLU A 124 -3.56 3.65 7.58
C GLU A 124 -3.33 2.77 8.82
N HIS A 125 -3.17 1.46 8.64
CA HIS A 125 -2.89 0.54 9.74
C HIS A 125 -1.49 0.73 10.34
N ALA A 126 -0.47 1.00 9.51
CA ALA A 126 0.91 1.11 9.97
C ALA A 126 1.25 2.47 10.58
N ALA A 127 0.65 3.54 10.05
CA ALA A 127 1.05 4.92 10.34
C ALA A 127 -0.13 5.85 10.68
N GLY A 128 -1.37 5.37 10.67
CA GLY A 128 -2.53 6.20 10.98
C GLY A 128 -2.55 6.67 12.43
N ALA A 129 -2.90 7.94 12.64
CA ALA A 129 -3.32 8.45 13.93
C ALA A 129 -4.82 8.24 14.07
N LEU A 130 -5.23 7.28 14.90
CA LEU A 130 -6.65 6.95 15.13
C LEU A 130 -7.28 7.96 16.09
N PHE A 131 -8.45 8.50 15.72
CA PHE A 131 -9.20 9.45 16.55
C PHE A 131 -9.44 8.90 17.97
N GLU A 132 -9.76 7.62 18.09
CA GLU A 132 -10.02 6.94 19.36
C GLU A 132 -8.80 6.99 20.31
N GLU A 133 -7.59 6.96 19.75
CA GLU A 133 -6.33 6.99 20.51
C GLU A 133 -5.91 8.43 20.85
N VAL A 134 -6.06 9.35 19.89
CA VAL A 134 -5.50 10.71 20.02
C VAL A 134 -6.51 11.74 20.54
N GLY A 135 -7.81 11.45 20.47
CA GLY A 135 -8.90 12.39 20.70
C GLY A 135 -8.87 13.00 22.10
N GLY A 136 -8.64 12.20 23.14
CA GLY A 136 -8.54 12.69 24.52
C GLY A 136 -7.38 13.69 24.70
N ILE A 137 -6.23 13.41 24.07
CA ILE A 137 -5.05 14.28 24.15
C ILE A 137 -5.30 15.58 23.37
N LEU A 138 -5.88 15.48 22.16
CA LEU A 138 -6.21 16.63 21.32
C LEU A 138 -7.26 17.53 21.96
N LEU A 139 -8.26 16.97 22.64
CA LEU A 139 -9.30 17.73 23.33
C LEU A 139 -8.69 18.61 24.43
N THR A 140 -7.82 18.04 25.27
CA THR A 140 -7.11 18.78 26.31
C THR A 140 -6.22 19.87 25.72
N PHE A 141 -5.49 19.55 24.64
CA PHE A 141 -4.64 20.50 23.92
C PHE A 141 -5.42 21.70 23.37
N VAL A 142 -6.53 21.48 22.68
CA VAL A 142 -7.36 22.55 22.11
C VAL A 142 -8.02 23.40 23.18
N ARG A 143 -8.49 22.79 24.28
CA ARG A 143 -9.07 23.54 25.42
C ARG A 143 -8.03 24.45 26.07
N GLY A 144 -6.80 23.97 26.21
CA GLY A 144 -5.67 24.78 26.71
C GLY A 144 -5.32 25.96 25.80
N LEU A 145 -5.48 25.81 24.48
CA LEU A 145 -5.20 26.89 23.52
C LEU A 145 -6.32 27.93 23.41
N SER A 146 -7.58 27.48 23.37
CA SER A 146 -8.73 28.38 23.16
C SER A 146 -9.26 29.00 24.45
N GLY A 147 -9.00 28.40 25.62
CA GLY A 147 -9.63 28.79 26.88
C GLY A 147 -11.15 28.56 26.91
N ARG A 148 -11.71 27.87 25.92
CA ARG A 148 -13.14 27.59 25.74
C ARG A 148 -13.41 26.11 25.92
N HIS A 149 -14.62 25.77 26.36
CA HIS A 149 -15.10 24.38 26.43
C HIS A 149 -15.47 23.83 25.06
N LEU A 150 -14.50 23.76 24.14
CA LEU A 150 -14.67 23.13 22.84
C LEU A 150 -14.89 21.62 23.01
N LYS A 151 -15.67 21.05 22.10
CA LYS A 151 -15.83 19.61 21.91
C LYS A 151 -14.95 19.14 20.76
N LEU A 152 -14.61 17.86 20.79
CA LEU A 152 -13.88 17.19 19.72
C LEU A 152 -14.66 15.92 19.38
N GLU A 153 -15.10 15.80 18.14
CA GLU A 153 -15.89 14.69 17.65
C GLU A 153 -15.32 14.14 16.34
N GLN A 154 -15.68 12.90 16.03
CA GLN A 154 -15.36 12.29 14.76
C GLN A 154 -16.30 12.80 13.66
N GLY A 155 -15.78 13.06 12.47
CA GLY A 155 -16.55 13.40 11.28
C GLY A 155 -15.82 12.99 10.00
N GLU A 156 -16.46 13.14 8.86
CA GLU A 156 -15.89 12.74 7.55
C GLU A 156 -14.65 13.55 7.16
N ALA A 157 -14.56 14.79 7.63
CA ALA A 157 -13.47 15.70 7.31
C ALA A 157 -13.17 16.60 8.51
N THR A 158 -12.07 17.34 8.42
CA THR A 158 -11.74 18.34 9.45
C THR A 158 -12.50 19.63 9.18
N TYR A 159 -13.39 19.98 10.11
CA TYR A 159 -14.13 21.24 10.08
C TYR A 159 -14.56 21.63 11.50
N THR A 160 -15.25 22.76 11.62
CA THR A 160 -15.85 23.22 12.88
C THR A 160 -17.17 23.93 12.64
N ASP A 161 -18.09 23.77 13.59
CA ASP A 161 -19.37 24.49 13.67
C ASP A 161 -19.34 25.66 14.69
N SER A 162 -18.15 26.00 15.19
CA SER A 162 -17.84 26.97 16.26
C SER A 162 -17.80 26.48 17.71
N GLU A 163 -18.39 25.34 18.01
CA GLU A 163 -18.41 24.74 19.35
C GLU A 163 -17.72 23.37 19.38
N THR A 164 -17.77 22.68 18.25
CA THR A 164 -17.22 21.35 18.03
C THR A 164 -16.18 21.40 16.91
N LEU A 165 -15.04 20.78 17.17
CA LEU A 165 -14.06 20.45 16.13
C LEU A 165 -14.31 19.01 15.69
N PHE A 166 -14.46 18.81 14.39
CA PHE A 166 -14.61 17.49 13.80
C PHE A 166 -13.28 17.04 13.20
N LEU A 167 -12.89 15.79 13.40
CA LEU A 167 -11.75 15.14 12.75
C LEU A 167 -12.14 13.83 12.08
N PRO A 168 -11.47 13.45 10.99
CA PRO A 168 -11.51 12.10 10.45
C PRO A 168 -11.22 11.03 11.49
N ALA A 169 -11.79 9.84 11.29
CA ALA A 169 -11.52 8.64 12.08
C ALA A 169 -10.02 8.29 12.13
N VAL A 170 -9.35 8.48 10.99
CA VAL A 170 -7.93 8.17 10.80
C VAL A 170 -7.28 9.31 10.03
N VAL A 171 -6.11 9.76 10.48
CA VAL A 171 -5.23 10.65 9.72
C VAL A 171 -3.95 9.90 9.39
N ALA A 172 -3.74 9.57 8.12
CA ALA A 172 -2.59 8.83 7.62
C ALA A 172 -2.01 9.50 6.35
N ARG A 173 -1.52 10.74 6.50
CA ARG A 173 -0.94 11.53 5.39
C ARG A 173 0.59 11.58 5.43
N MET A 174 1.16 11.31 6.60
CA MET A 174 2.59 11.26 6.87
C MET A 174 3.05 9.81 6.98
N ARG A 175 4.35 9.59 6.77
CA ARG A 175 4.96 8.25 6.83
C ARG A 175 4.87 7.61 8.22
N GLU A 176 4.95 8.42 9.27
CA GLU A 176 5.05 7.97 10.66
C GLU A 176 3.80 8.37 11.46
N ALA A 177 3.34 7.47 12.35
CA ALA A 177 2.20 7.75 13.23
C ALA A 177 2.42 8.97 14.13
N ALA A 178 3.64 9.17 14.62
CA ALA A 178 4.00 10.34 15.42
C ALA A 178 3.85 11.66 14.65
N ASP A 179 4.15 11.68 13.35
CA ASP A 179 3.99 12.85 12.51
C ASP A 179 2.54 13.07 12.10
N ASN A 180 1.77 12.00 11.88
CA ASN A 180 0.33 12.09 11.71
C ASN A 180 -0.36 12.65 12.96
N PHE A 181 0.10 12.31 14.16
CA PHE A 181 -0.39 12.93 15.39
C PHE A 181 -0.08 14.44 15.47
N LYS A 182 1.12 14.87 15.06
CA LYS A 182 1.45 16.30 14.95
C LYS A 182 0.56 16.99 13.90
N LEU A 183 0.28 16.32 12.79
CA LEU A 183 -0.64 16.81 11.77
C LEU A 183 -2.06 16.97 12.33
N CYS A 184 -2.56 16.03 13.13
CA CYS A 184 -3.86 16.19 13.80
C CYS A 184 -3.90 17.45 14.66
N LYS A 185 -2.83 17.76 15.42
CA LYS A 185 -2.70 19.02 16.18
C LYS A 185 -2.76 20.24 15.28
N ALA A 186 -2.04 20.23 14.16
CA ALA A 186 -2.07 21.33 13.20
C ALA A 186 -3.46 21.54 12.60
N MET A 187 -4.16 20.45 12.25
CA MET A 187 -5.51 20.47 11.68
C MET A 187 -6.54 21.10 12.63
N VAL A 188 -6.53 20.73 13.91
CA VAL A 188 -7.44 21.33 14.91
C VAL A 188 -7.12 22.80 15.17
N VAL A 189 -5.84 23.18 15.21
CA VAL A 189 -5.43 24.57 15.41
C VAL A 189 -5.84 25.43 14.22
N PHE A 190 -5.65 24.93 12.99
CA PHE A 190 -6.03 25.65 11.79
C PHE A 190 -7.55 25.88 11.72
N SER A 191 -8.35 24.83 11.92
CA SER A 191 -9.81 24.96 11.96
C SER A 191 -10.28 25.92 13.05
N ASN A 192 -9.61 25.91 14.22
CA ASN A 192 -9.91 26.83 15.31
C ASN A 192 -9.54 28.29 14.99
N SER A 193 -8.39 28.51 14.33
CA SER A 193 -7.91 29.86 13.97
C SER A 193 -8.81 30.54 12.94
N GLY A 194 -9.40 29.76 12.02
CA GLY A 194 -10.41 30.24 11.08
C GLY A 194 -11.65 30.84 11.76
N MET A 195 -11.97 30.44 12.99
CA MET A 195 -13.05 31.05 13.77
C MET A 195 -12.69 32.44 14.31
N SER A 196 -11.46 32.61 14.80
CA SER A 196 -10.99 33.87 15.39
C SER A 196 -10.98 35.01 14.36
N LEU A 197 -10.55 34.70 13.13
CA LEU A 197 -10.52 35.64 12.01
C LEU A 197 -11.91 36.02 11.46
N LYS A 198 -12.90 35.11 11.48
CA LYS A 198 -14.28 35.43 11.05
C LYS A 198 -14.98 36.40 12.00
N ARG A 199 -14.67 36.36 13.31
CA ARG A 199 -15.21 37.32 14.29
C ARG A 199 -14.61 38.72 14.18
N CYS A 200 -13.31 38.86 13.95
CA CYS A 200 -12.70 40.19 13.77
C CYS A 200 -13.23 40.97 12.55
N ARG A 201 -13.88 40.31 11.59
CA ARG A 201 -14.51 40.96 10.43
C ARG A 201 -16.00 41.28 10.62
N SER A 202 -16.59 40.86 11.73
CA SER A 202 -18.02 41.02 12.04
C SER A 202 -18.28 41.85 13.30
N GLY A 203 -17.24 42.52 13.83
CA GLY A 203 -17.32 43.48 14.93
C GLY A 203 -17.03 44.90 14.45
#